data_AF-A0A7C0VWL8-F1
#
_entry.id   AF-A0A7C0VWL8-F1
#
_cell.length_a   1.000
_cell.length_b   1.000
_cell.length_c   1.000
_cell.angle_alpha   90.00
_cell.angle_beta   90.00
_cell.angle_gamma   90.00
#
_symmetry.space_group_name_H-M   'P 1'
#
loop_
_entity.id
_entity.type
_entity.pdbx_description
1 polymer ?
#
loop_
_entity_poly.entity_id
_entity_poly.type
_entity_poly.pdbx_seq_one_letter_code
_entity_poly.pdbx_strand_id
1 'polypeptide(L)'
;MDILFLGHSLIEFFDWQERFPDHRAVNLGKGGESVEGLLARVRKLTGSSSSAGLIFIMSGINNMAMEDLDFMGPYREIIKELS
;
A
#
# COMPACT_ATOMS: atom_id res chain seq x y z
N MET A 1 4.90 -13.82 -11.52
CA MET A 1 4.67 -13.50 -10.09
C MET A 1 3.93 -12.19 -10.05
N ASP A 2 2.95 -12.09 -9.16
CA ASP A 2 2.17 -10.87 -8.98
C ASP A 2 2.87 -9.97 -7.95
N ILE A 3 3.02 -8.70 -8.28
CA ILE A 3 3.58 -7.67 -7.40
C ILE A 3 2.49 -6.66 -7.06
N LEU A 4 2.22 -6.48 -5.78
CA LEU A 4 1.22 -5.53 -5.30
C LEU A 4 1.91 -4.26 -4.79
N PHE A 5 1.43 -3.09 -5.23
CA PHE A 5 1.91 -1.79 -4.75
C PHE A 5 0.80 -1.09 -3.96
N LEU A 6 1.03 -0.85 -2.67
CA LEU A 6 0.08 -0.24 -1.73
C LEU A 6 0.64 1.09 -1.22
N GLY A 7 -0.19 2.14 -1.23
CA GLY A 7 0.22 3.43 -0.70
C GLY A 7 -0.62 4.60 -1.17
N HIS A 8 -0.05 5.79 -1.06
CA HIS A 8 -0.69 7.04 -1.48
C HIS A 8 -0.31 7.45 -2.91
N SER A 9 -0.37 8.74 -3.22
CA SER A 9 -0.12 9.35 -4.54
C SER A 9 1.21 8.95 -5.19
N LEU A 10 2.27 8.74 -4.40
CA LEU A 10 3.58 8.32 -4.91
C LEU A 10 3.57 6.89 -5.47
N ILE A 11 2.63 6.06 -5.02
CA ILE A 11 2.34 4.76 -5.62
C ILE A 11 1.34 4.93 -6.77
N GLU A 12 0.27 5.70 -6.57
CA GLU A 12 -0.83 5.86 -7.55
C GLU A 12 -0.35 6.36 -8.92
N PHE A 13 0.49 7.40 -8.95
CA PHE A 13 0.80 8.10 -10.20
C PHE A 13 1.95 7.50 -11.00
N PHE A 14 2.57 6.42 -10.52
CA PHE A 14 3.66 5.77 -11.24
C PHE A 14 3.17 4.53 -12.00
N ASP A 15 3.63 4.35 -13.23
CA ASP A 15 3.35 3.15 -14.03
C ASP A 15 4.27 2.00 -13.61
N TRP A 16 3.83 1.25 -12.59
CA TRP A 16 4.56 0.07 -12.11
C TRP A 16 4.58 -1.05 -13.14
N GLN A 17 3.64 -1.10 -14.07
CA GLN A 17 3.60 -2.14 -15.09
C GLN A 17 4.67 -1.90 -16.16
N GLU A 18 4.89 -0.64 -16.55
CA GLU A 18 6.02 -0.26 -17.41
C GLU A 18 7.37 -0.59 -16.75
N ARG A 19 7.49 -0.35 -15.43
CA ARG A 19 8.74 -0.59 -14.70
C ARG A 19 9.09 -2.07 -14.52
N PHE A 20 8.07 -2.93 -14.40
CA PHE A 20 8.19 -4.37 -14.18
C PHE A 20 7.44 -5.15 -15.27
N PRO A 21 7.90 -5.12 -16.53
CA PRO A 21 7.16 -5.66 -17.67
C PRO A 21 6.99 -7.19 -17.63
N ASP A 22 7.92 -7.90 -16.97
CA ASP A 22 7.91 -9.36 -16.86
C ASP A 22 7.05 -9.87 -15.69
N HIS A 23 6.39 -8.97 -14.98
CA HIS A 23 5.56 -9.27 -13.82
C HIS A 23 4.19 -8.62 -13.95
N ARG A 24 3.18 -9.21 -13.31
CA ARG A 24 1.89 -8.56 -13.17
C ARG A 24 1.98 -7.56 -12.03
N ALA A 25 2.16 -6.29 -12.34
CA ALA A 25 2.26 -5.22 -11.35
C ALA A 25 0.87 -4.61 -11.11
N VAL A 26 0.33 -4.75 -9.91
CA VAL A 26 -0.97 -4.20 -9.54
C VAL A 26 -0.78 -2.95 -8.71
N ASN A 27 -1.11 -1.80 -9.29
CA ASN A 27 -1.09 -0.51 -8.60
C ASN A 27 -2.39 -0.33 -7.79
N LEU A 28 -2.26 -0.31 -6.46
CA LEU A 28 -3.34 -0.03 -5.52
C LEU A 28 -3.05 1.25 -4.73
N GLY A 29 -2.42 2.25 -5.36
CA GLY A 29 -2.21 3.57 -4.80
C GLY A 29 -3.50 4.37 -4.69
N LYS A 30 -3.61 5.22 -3.65
CA LYS A 30 -4.74 6.14 -3.46
C LYS A 30 -4.29 7.49 -2.90
N GLY A 31 -4.36 8.54 -3.70
CA GLY A 31 -3.92 9.88 -3.37
C GLY A 31 -4.50 10.41 -2.06
N GLY A 32 -3.64 11.06 -1.26
CA GLY A 32 -4.03 11.62 0.04
C GLY A 32 -4.31 10.58 1.14
N GLU A 33 -4.17 9.27 0.88
CA GLU A 33 -4.46 8.24 1.88
C GLU A 33 -3.46 8.27 3.05
N SER A 34 -3.97 8.15 4.27
CA SER A 34 -3.20 8.00 5.51
C SER A 34 -2.87 6.52 5.77
N VAL A 35 -2.05 6.24 6.78
CA VAL A 35 -1.75 4.87 7.21
C VAL A 35 -3.01 4.15 7.71
N GLU A 36 -3.89 4.81 8.44
CA GLU A 36 -5.16 4.27 8.95
C GLU A 36 -6.11 3.96 7.80
N GLY A 37 -6.18 4.86 6.80
CA GLY A 37 -6.96 4.65 5.59
C GLY A 37 -6.48 3.41 4.84
N LEU A 38 -5.17 3.25 4.71
CA LEU A 38 -4.56 2.07 4.10
C LEU A 38 -4.85 0.80 4.91
N LEU A 39 -4.72 0.82 6.24
CA LEU A 39 -5.06 -0.31 7.11
C LEU A 39 -6.51 -0.75 6.94
N ALA A 40 -7.44 0.19 6.93
CA ALA A 40 -8.87 -0.08 6.72
C ALA A 40 -9.14 -0.71 5.35
N ARG A 41 -8.34 -0.36 4.33
CA ARG A 41 -8.43 -0.94 2.99
C ARG A 41 -7.80 -2.33 2.92
N VAL A 42 -6.62 -2.53 3.51
CA VAL A 42 -5.96 -3.83 3.63
C VAL A 42 -6.87 -4.87 4.28
N ARG A 43 -7.54 -4.52 5.38
CA ARG A 43 -8.53 -5.40 6.04
C ARG A 43 -9.73 -5.79 5.15
N LYS A 44 -10.03 -4.99 4.13
CA LYS A 44 -11.09 -5.27 3.15
C LYS A 44 -10.59 -6.02 1.91
N LEU A 45 -9.28 -6.06 1.68
CA LEU A 45 -8.64 -6.78 0.57
C LEU A 45 -8.56 -8.28 0.86
N THR A 46 -9.65 -8.88 1.36
CA THR A 46 -9.72 -10.31 1.62
C THR A 46 -9.58 -11.08 0.30
N GLY A 47 -8.44 -11.76 0.13
CA GLY A 47 -8.16 -12.68 -0.98
C GLY A 47 -7.24 -12.15 -2.09
N SER A 48 -7.14 -10.84 -2.31
CA SER A 48 -6.25 -10.27 -3.35
C SER A 48 -4.78 -10.20 -2.92
N SER A 49 -4.52 -10.09 -1.61
CA SER A 49 -3.17 -10.13 -1.03
C SER A 49 -2.60 -11.54 -0.98
N SER A 50 -3.44 -12.56 -0.79
CA SER A 50 -3.02 -13.97 -0.61
C SER A 50 -2.40 -14.60 -1.87
N SER A 51 -2.58 -14.02 -3.05
CA SER A 51 -1.97 -14.49 -4.30
C SER A 51 -0.74 -13.69 -4.74
N ALA A 52 -0.42 -12.58 -4.07
CA ALA A 52 0.74 -11.76 -4.41
C ALA A 52 2.03 -12.45 -3.93
N GLY A 53 3.03 -12.52 -4.81
CA GLY A 53 4.36 -13.05 -4.44
C GLY A 53 5.25 -12.00 -3.80
N LEU A 54 4.95 -10.71 -3.99
CA LEU A 54 5.64 -9.59 -3.37
C LEU A 54 4.70 -8.40 -3.16
N ILE A 55 4.83 -7.72 -2.03
CA ILE A 55 4.04 -6.55 -1.68
C ILE A 55 4.97 -5.39 -1.32
N PHE A 56 4.86 -4.27 -2.05
CA PHE A 56 5.51 -3.00 -1.74
C PHE A 56 4.52 -2.08 -1.03
N ILE A 57 4.96 -1.46 0.05
CA ILE A 57 4.13 -0.55 0.86
C ILE A 57 4.87 0.77 1.03
N MET A 58 4.21 1.88 0.70
CA MET A 58 4.71 3.23 0.95
C MET A 58 3.57 4.12 1.48
N SER A 59 3.60 4.45 2.78
CA SER A 59 2.62 5.31 3.43
C SER A 59 3.24 6.19 4.52
N GLY A 60 2.50 7.17 5.03
CA GLY A 60 2.89 8.02 6.17
C GLY A 60 3.12 9.49 5.84
N ILE A 61 3.45 9.87 4.60
CA ILE A 61 3.71 11.29 4.27
C ILE A 61 2.48 12.18 4.49
N ASN A 62 1.29 11.66 4.23
CA ASN A 62 0.04 12.40 4.43
C ASN A 62 -0.29 12.56 5.92
N ASN A 63 0.00 11.56 6.76
CA ASN A 63 -0.12 11.69 8.21
C ASN A 63 0.80 12.81 8.72
N MET A 64 2.08 12.79 8.30
CA MET A 64 3.04 13.84 8.66
C MET A 64 2.58 15.23 8.21
N ALA A 65 2.03 15.36 6.99
CA ALA A 65 1.50 16.62 6.49
C ALA A 65 0.26 17.11 7.26
N MET A 66 -0.49 16.20 7.88
CA MET A 66 -1.63 16.50 8.76
C MET A 66 -1.22 16.63 10.24
N GLU A 67 0.09 16.66 10.54
CA GLU A 67 0.65 16.69 11.91
C GLU A 67 0.28 15.48 12.77
N ASP A 68 -0.19 14.40 12.15
CA ASP A 68 -0.40 13.11 12.78
C ASP A 68 0.90 12.29 12.69
N LEU A 69 1.59 12.13 13.81
CA LEU A 69 2.87 11.42 13.89
C LEU A 69 2.76 10.06 14.61
N ASP A 70 1.57 9.69 15.09
CA ASP A 70 1.36 8.47 15.89
C ASP A 70 0.80 7.29 15.06
N PHE A 71 1.17 7.24 13.77
CA PHE A 71 0.68 6.24 12.83
C PHE A 71 1.47 4.92 12.85
N MET A 72 2.50 4.80 13.69
CA MET A 72 3.35 3.60 13.74
C MET A 72 2.62 2.34 14.20
N GLY A 73 1.61 2.49 15.08
CA GLY A 73 0.73 1.40 15.50
C GLY A 73 -0.04 0.82 14.31
N PRO A 74 -0.87 1.63 13.63
CA PRO A 74 -1.56 1.23 12.39
C PRO A 74 -0.62 0.66 11.33
N TYR A 75 0.58 1.23 11.14
CA TYR A 75 1.55 0.73 10.17
C TYR A 75 1.99 -0.71 10.47
N ARG A 76 2.22 -1.04 11.75
CA ARG A 76 2.57 -2.39 12.18
C ARG A 76 1.43 -3.38 11.94
N GLU A 77 0.19 -2.95 12.15
CA GLU A 77 -0.98 -3.79 11.85
C GLU A 77 -1.11 -4.09 10.36
N ILE A 78 -0.80 -3.14 9.47
CA ILE A 78 -0.76 -3.40 8.02
C ILE A 78 0.19 -4.56 7.70
N ILE A 79 1.39 -4.56 8.27
CA ILE A 79 2.37 -5.62 8.04
C ILE A 79 1.83 -6.97 8.53
N LYS A 80 1.18 -7.01 9.70
CA LYS A 80 0.58 -8.24 10.25
C LYS A 80 -0.56 -8.78 9.39
N GLU A 81 -1.41 -7.92 8.84
CA GLU A 81 -2.54 -8.33 7.99
C GLU A 81 -2.09 -8.84 6.61
N LEU A 82 -0.87 -8.51 6.18
CA LEU A 82 -0.30 -8.89 4.89
C LEU A 82 0.75 -10.02 4.98
N SER A 83 1.13 -10.46 6.18
CA SER A 83 2.06 -11.57 6.44
C SER A 83 1.31 -12.90 6.58
#